data_AF-A0A2G4ILN0-F1
#
_entry.id   AF-A0A2G4ILN0-F1
#
_cell.length_a   1.000
_cell.length_b   1.000
_cell.length_c   1.000
_cell.angle_alpha   90.00
_cell.angle_beta   90.00
_cell.angle_gamma   90.00
#
_symmetry.space_group_name_H-M   'P 1'
#
loop_
_entity.id
_entity.type
_entity.pdbx_description
1 polymer ?
#
loop_
_entity_poly.entity_id
_entity_poly.type
_entity_poly.pdbx_seq_one_letter_code
_entity_poly.pdbx_strand_id
1 'polypeptide(L)' 'MVFGGNRATGIEIVKALQATGSDVIVMARPTADVTALKGMGVATVVGQVLNADSVSQVVAKGSFND' A
#
# COMPACT_ATOMS: atom_id res chain seq x y z
N MET A 1 6.79 -1.08 0.65
CA MET A 1 5.63 -0.22 0.32
C MET A 1 5.29 -0.38 -1.15
N VAL A 2 4.01 -0.43 -1.51
CA VAL A 2 3.54 -0.65 -2.89
C VAL A 2 2.55 0.45 -3.31
N PHE A 3 2.77 1.04 -4.49
CA PHE A 3 1.82 1.93 -5.14
C PHE A 3 1.02 1.15 -6.20
N GLY A 4 -0.29 1.42 -6.33
CA GLY A 4 -1.13 0.72 -7.29
C GLY A 4 -1.37 -0.77 -6.96
N GLY A 5 -1.15 -1.18 -5.70
CA GLY A 5 -1.28 -2.56 -5.22
C GLY A 5 -2.73 -3.06 -5.09
N ASN A 6 -3.72 -2.30 -5.53
CA ASN A 6 -5.14 -2.56 -5.22
C ASN A 6 -5.90 -3.33 -6.31
N ARG A 7 -5.30 -3.59 -7.49
CA ARG A 7 -5.93 -4.29 -8.62
C ARG A 7 -4.90 -4.94 -9.54
N ALA A 8 -5.36 -5.84 -10.41
CA ALA A 8 -4.56 -6.51 -11.45
C ALA A 8 -3.24 -7.07 -10.87
N THR A 9 -2.11 -6.88 -11.55
CA THR A 9 -0.80 -7.36 -11.10
C THR A 9 -0.41 -6.85 -9.72
N GLY A 10 -0.83 -5.64 -9.36
CA GLY A 10 -0.48 -5.03 -8.08
C GLY A 10 -0.97 -5.83 -6.88
N ILE A 11 -2.15 -6.45 -6.97
CA ILE A 11 -2.69 -7.22 -5.84
C ILE A 11 -1.99 -8.57 -5.68
N GLU A 12 -1.56 -9.19 -6.77
CA GLU A 12 -0.79 -10.43 -6.73
C GLU A 12 0.59 -10.20 -6.13
N ILE A 13 1.21 -9.05 -6.39
CA ILE A 13 2.47 -8.64 -5.75
C ILE A 13 2.28 -8.48 -4.23
N VAL A 14 1.19 -7.82 -3.80
CA VAL A 14 0.90 -7.63 -2.37
C VAL A 14 0.69 -8.97 -1.66
N LYS A 15 -0.02 -9.91 -2.28
CA LYS A 15 -0.20 -11.28 -1.77
C LYS A 15 1.14 -12.00 -1.63
N ALA A 16 1.98 -11.95 -2.67
CA ALA A 16 3.28 -12.60 -2.65
C ALA A 16 4.18 -12.06 -1.53
N LEU A 17 4.21 -10.74 -1.34
CA LEU A 17 4.98 -10.10 -0.27
C LEU A 17 4.45 -10.41 1.14
N GLN A 18 3.13 -10.53 1.33
CA GLN A 18 2.60 -11.03 2.61
C GLN A 18 2.98 -12.49 2.87
N ALA A 19 2.97 -13.33 1.83
CA ALA A 19 3.33 -14.73 1.96
C ALA A 19 4.80 -14.94 2.35
N THR A 20 5.68 -13.97 2.07
CA THR A 20 7.07 -13.97 2.53
C THR A 20 7.24 -13.43 3.96
N GLY A 21 6.14 -13.09 4.65
CA GLY A 21 6.15 -12.54 6.01
C GLY A 21 6.56 -11.06 6.06
N SER A 22 6.54 -10.35 4.93
CA SER A 22 6.91 -8.93 4.89
C SER A 22 5.72 -8.04 5.28
N ASP A 23 6.00 -6.99 6.06
CA ASP A 23 5.00 -5.95 6.35
C ASP A 23 4.76 -5.08 5.11
N VAL A 24 3.60 -5.27 4.48
CA VAL A 24 3.22 -4.55 3.27
C VAL A 24 2.31 -3.38 3.61
N ILE A 25 2.75 -2.17 3.23
CA ILE A 25 1.91 -0.98 3.19
C ILE A 25 1.56 -0.64 1.74
N VAL A 26 0.28 -0.45 1.45
CA VAL A 26 -0.21 -0.04 0.13
C VAL A 26 -0.73 1.39 0.18
N MET A 27 -0.28 2.22 -0.76
CA MET A 27 -0.86 3.55 -0.97
C MET A 27 -1.92 3.49 -2.07
N ALA A 28 -3.13 3.95 -1.73
CA ALA A 28 -4.26 4.01 -2.65
C ALA A 28 -4.78 5.45 -2.79
N ARG A 29 -5.27 5.79 -3.98
CA ARG A 29 -5.94 7.09 -4.19
C ARG A 29 -7.29 7.11 -3.44
N PRO A 30 -7.81 8.29 -3.07
CA PRO A 30 -9.11 8.38 -2.38
C PRO A 30 -10.27 7.71 -3.12
N THR A 31 -10.22 7.69 -4.45
CA THR A 31 -11.25 7.07 -5.31
C THR A 31 -10.98 5.61 -5.64
N ALA A 32 -9.92 5.02 -5.10
CA ALA A 32 -9.52 3.66 -5.40
C ALA A 32 -10.30 2.64 -4.54
N ASP A 33 -10.75 1.55 -5.15
CA ASP A 33 -11.28 0.41 -4.39
C ASP A 33 -10.13 -0.31 -3.67
N VAL A 34 -10.28 -0.49 -2.36
CA VAL A 34 -9.30 -1.13 -1.46
C VAL A 34 -9.92 -2.29 -0.68
N THR A 35 -11.11 -2.75 -1.06
CA THR A 35 -11.86 -3.78 -0.34
C THR A 35 -11.05 -5.06 -0.15
N ALA A 36 -10.37 -5.50 -1.22
CA ALA A 36 -9.53 -6.69 -1.17
C ALA A 36 -8.30 -6.51 -0.25
N LEU A 37 -7.68 -5.33 -0.22
CA LEU A 37 -6.54 -5.03 0.67
C LEU A 37 -6.95 -5.07 2.15
N LYS A 38 -8.13 -4.51 2.47
CA LYS A 38 -8.70 -4.58 3.83
C LYS A 38 -9.00 -6.01 4.25
N GLY A 39 -9.58 -6.81 3.35
CA GLY A 39 -9.86 -8.23 3.60
C GLY A 39 -8.59 -9.07 3.87
N MET A 40 -7.45 -8.64 3.33
CA MET A 40 -6.14 -9.26 3.55
C MET A 40 -5.40 -8.73 4.80
N GLY A 41 -5.99 -7.78 5.56
CA GLY A 41 -5.32 -7.14 6.68
C GLY A 41 -4.11 -6.28 6.29
N VAL A 42 -4.01 -5.87 5.02
CA VAL A 42 -2.91 -5.05 4.52
C VAL A 42 -3.08 -3.61 5.02
N ALA A 43 -2.03 -3.08 5.66
CA ALA A 43 -1.98 -1.68 6.04
C ALA A 43 -2.14 -0.79 4.79
N THR A 44 -3.22 -0.03 4.73
CA THR A 44 -3.56 0.80 3.57
C THR A 44 -3.57 2.26 3.95
N VAL A 45 -2.80 3.06 3.23
CA VAL A 45 -2.78 4.53 3.38
C VAL A 45 -3.46 5.15 2.18
N VAL A 46 -4.46 6.00 2.43
CA VAL A 46 -5.15 6.74 1.39
C VAL A 46 -4.45 8.07 1.18
N GLY A 47 -4.02 8.36 -0.05
CA GLY A 47 -3.37 9.63 -0.38
C GLY A 47 -3.18 9.82 -1.89
N GLN A 48 -2.89 11.06 -2.30
CA GLN A 48 -2.57 11.40 -3.68
C GLN A 48 -1.06 11.33 -3.88
N VAL A 49 -0.56 10.46 -4.77
CA VAL A 49 0.88 10.30 -5.03
C VAL A 49 1.52 11.57 -5.59
N LEU A 50 0.75 12.40 -6.29
CA LEU A 50 1.23 13.68 -6.85
C LEU A 50 1.28 14.81 -5.81
N ASN A 51 0.84 14.56 -4.57
CA ASN A 51 0.94 15.51 -3.48
C ASN A 51 2.11 15.09 -2.56
N ALA A 52 3.15 15.91 -2.50
CA ALA A 52 4.37 15.62 -1.75
C ALA A 52 4.12 15.42 -0.24
N ASP A 53 3.16 16.12 0.35
CA ASP A 53 2.80 15.95 1.76
C ASP A 53 2.16 14.57 2.02
N SER A 54 1.31 14.12 1.09
CA SER A 54 0.70 12.80 1.15
C SER A 54 1.74 11.69 1.04
N VAL A 55 2.74 11.85 0.16
CA VAL A 55 3.85 10.89 0.04
C VAL A 55 4.69 10.86 1.32
N SER A 56 5.02 12.03 1.87
CA SER A 56 5.83 12.15 3.09
C SER A 56 5.17 11.48 4.30
N GLN A 57 3.85 11.59 4.44
CA GLN A 57 3.09 10.91 5.49
C GLN A 57 3.10 9.38 5.33
N VAL A 58 3.09 8.87 4.10
CA VAL A 58 3.11 7.41 3.88
C VAL A 58 4.50 6.86 4.09
N VAL A 59 5.54 7.58 3.65
CA VAL A 59 6.94 7.20 3.91
C VAL A 59 7.23 7.19 5.41
N ALA A 60 6.78 8.20 6.16
CA ALA A 60 6.95 8.23 7.62
C ALA A 60 6.22 7.09 8.36
N LYS A 61 5.17 6.51 7.78
CA LYS A 61 4.45 5.34 8.33
C LYS A 61 5.08 4.01 7.94
N GLY A 62 5.83 3.96 6.85
CA GLY A 62 6.68 2.82 6.53
C GLY A 62 7.98 2.96 7.31
N SER A 63 8.16 2.22 8.39
CA SER A 63 9.48 2.10 9.00
C SER A 63 10.36 1.30 8.03
N PHE A 64 11.00 1.98 7.08
CA PHE A 64 12.04 1.41 6.24
C PHE A 64 13.32 1.45 7.07
N ASN A 65 13.58 0.40 7.85
CA ASN A 65 14.93 0.18 8.33
C ASN A 65 15.75 -0.32 7.13
N ASP A 66 16.79 0.44 6.77
CA ASP A 66 17.92 -0.03 5.95
C ASP A 66 18.65 -1.20 6.63
#